data_AF-A0A533RYI8-F1
#
_entry.id   AF-A0A533RYI8-F1
#
_cell.length_a   1.000
_cell.length_b   1.000
_cell.length_c   1.000
_cell.angle_alpha   90.00
_cell.angle_beta   90.00
_cell.angle_gamma   90.00
#
_symmetry.space_group_name_H-M   'P 1'
#
loop_
_entity.id
_entity.type
_entity.pdbx_description
1 polymer ?
#
loop_
_entity_poly.entity_id
_entity_poly.type
_entity_poly.pdbx_seq_one_letter_code
_entity_poly.pdbx_strand_id
1 'polypeptide(L)'
;MQIYETIIGDPDGGVTTALLRAQHYLKDNRLLPSGMDKATIPAEIAVAGEAATDDDFTGGGDTVRYIVNLPASGKYDVTVELLYQSIGYRWAQNLRGFPFTAEAESFLEMLKQTPFTPALIGQVSLEVSQP
;
A
#
# COMPACT_ATOMS: atom_id res chain seq x y z
N MET A 1 3.74 8.07 1.15
CA MET A 1 2.54 7.60 0.37
C MET A 1 1.71 6.62 1.23
N GLN A 2 0.40 6.85 1.39
CA GLN A 2 -0.50 6.14 2.35
C GLN A 2 -1.02 4.76 1.88
N ILE A 3 -0.41 4.17 0.85
CA ILE A 3 -0.67 2.78 0.47
C ILE A 3 0.40 1.92 1.13
N TYR A 4 -0.02 1.00 2.00
CA TYR A 4 0.85 0.06 2.68
C TYR A 4 1.15 -1.13 1.75
N GLU A 5 2.33 -1.12 1.13
CA GLU A 5 2.71 -2.10 0.11
C GLU A 5 4.22 -2.20 -0.03
N THR A 6 4.66 -3.30 -0.63
CA THR A 6 6.03 -3.48 -1.11
C THR A 6 6.17 -3.00 -2.55
N ILE A 7 7.23 -2.26 -2.84
CA ILE A 7 7.69 -1.95 -4.19
C ILE A 7 9.12 -2.47 -4.31
N ILE A 8 9.34 -3.37 -5.27
CA ILE A 8 10.62 -4.05 -5.49
C ILE A 8 11.36 -3.39 -6.64
N GLY A 9 12.65 -3.16 -6.47
CA GLY A 9 13.58 -2.66 -7.49
C GLY A 9 14.36 -3.78 -8.16
N ASP A 10 14.69 -3.55 -9.42
CA ASP A 10 15.63 -4.34 -10.19
C ASP A 10 17.06 -3.76 -10.11
N PRO A 11 18.08 -4.45 -10.67
CA PRO A 11 19.45 -3.98 -10.62
C PRO A 11 19.73 -2.67 -11.33
N ASP A 12 18.84 -2.25 -12.23
CA ASP A 12 18.93 -0.98 -12.96
C ASP A 12 18.22 0.16 -12.20
N GLY A 13 17.68 -0.12 -11.00
CA GLY A 13 16.92 0.82 -10.17
C GLY A 13 15.47 1.00 -10.62
N GLY A 14 15.02 0.24 -11.64
CA GLY A 14 13.65 0.22 -12.11
C GLY A 14 12.76 -0.61 -11.19
N VAL A 15 11.50 -0.21 -11.03
CA VAL A 15 10.56 -1.02 -10.26
C VAL A 15 10.16 -2.28 -11.06
N THR A 16 10.17 -3.44 -10.41
CA THR A 16 9.90 -4.75 -11.00
C THR A 16 8.98 -5.61 -10.14
N THR A 17 8.35 -6.61 -10.75
CA THR A 17 7.76 -7.78 -10.06
C THR A 17 8.31 -9.10 -10.62
N ALA A 18 9.30 -9.05 -11.50
CA ALA A 18 9.91 -10.24 -12.07
C ALA A 18 10.84 -10.88 -11.02
N LEU A 19 10.54 -12.12 -10.62
CA LEU A 19 11.23 -12.81 -9.52
C LEU A 19 12.75 -12.82 -9.67
N LEU A 20 13.27 -13.09 -10.88
CA LEU A 20 14.71 -13.16 -11.13
C LEU A 20 15.40 -11.77 -11.21
N ARG A 21 14.61 -10.69 -11.25
CA ARG A 21 15.12 -9.32 -11.23
C ARG A 21 14.88 -8.63 -9.88
N ALA A 22 14.06 -9.20 -9.01
CA ALA A 22 13.76 -8.65 -7.70
C ALA A 22 15.02 -8.64 -6.80
N GLN A 23 15.69 -7.50 -6.65
CA GLN A 23 16.96 -7.41 -5.93
C GLN A 23 16.81 -6.75 -4.55
N HIS A 24 16.06 -5.65 -4.46
CA HIS A 24 15.93 -4.86 -3.23
C HIS A 24 14.56 -4.20 -3.15
N TYR A 25 14.15 -3.77 -1.95
CA TYR A 25 12.95 -2.96 -1.79
C TYR A 25 13.26 -1.48 -2.08
N LEU A 26 12.50 -0.88 -2.98
CA LEU A 26 12.47 0.58 -3.18
C LEU A 26 11.54 1.24 -2.16
N LYS A 27 10.52 0.50 -1.71
CA LYS A 27 9.61 0.87 -0.63
C LYS A 27 9.09 -0.40 0.02
N ASP A 28 9.03 -0.41 1.34
CA ASP A 28 8.26 -1.38 2.11
C ASP A 28 7.79 -0.67 3.37
N ASN A 29 6.51 -0.34 3.37
CA ASN A 29 5.83 0.29 4.49
C ASN A 29 4.65 -0.57 4.96
N ARG A 30 4.70 -1.90 4.80
CA ARG A 30 3.67 -2.75 5.41
C ARG A 30 3.67 -2.55 6.92
N LEU A 31 2.49 -2.40 7.52
CA LEU A 31 2.36 -2.17 8.96
C LEU A 31 3.13 -3.22 9.75
N LEU A 32 3.98 -2.75 10.66
CA LEU A 32 4.82 -3.61 11.48
C LEU A 32 3.98 -4.29 12.58
N PRO A 33 4.33 -5.53 12.97
CA PRO A 33 3.78 -6.13 14.18
C PRO A 33 3.97 -5.25 15.41
N SER A 34 3.03 -5.33 16.35
CA SER A 34 3.13 -4.61 17.62
C SER A 34 4.43 -4.97 18.35
N GLY A 35 5.15 -3.95 18.82
CA GLY A 35 6.42 -4.09 19.55
C GLY A 35 7.66 -4.30 18.67
N MET A 36 7.52 -4.31 17.34
CA MET A 36 8.66 -4.40 16.43
C MET A 36 9.38 -3.05 16.31
N ASP A 37 10.68 -3.02 16.63
CA ASP A 37 11.52 -1.83 16.46
C ASP A 37 12.17 -1.81 15.07
N LYS A 38 11.72 -0.88 14.22
CA LYS A 38 12.21 -0.70 12.85
C LYS A 38 13.70 -0.46 12.72
N ALA A 39 14.37 0.07 13.76
CA ALA A 39 15.81 0.30 13.75
C ALA A 39 16.64 -0.99 13.90
N THR A 40 16.02 -2.09 14.32
CA THR A 40 16.70 -3.35 14.63
C THR A 40 16.29 -4.51 13.71
N ILE A 41 15.41 -4.25 12.74
CA ILE A 41 14.92 -5.26 11.80
C ILE A 41 16.05 -5.67 10.84
N PRO A 42 16.27 -6.99 10.60
CA PRO A 42 17.18 -7.47 9.56
C PRO A 42 16.86 -6.91 8.18
N ALA A 43 17.87 -6.69 7.36
CA ALA A 43 17.73 -6.03 6.05
C ALA A 43 16.71 -6.71 5.11
N GLU A 44 16.51 -8.01 5.27
CA GLU A 44 15.61 -8.83 4.45
C GLU A 44 14.12 -8.51 4.66
N ILE A 45 13.77 -7.96 5.82
CA ILE A 45 12.40 -7.60 6.21
C ILE A 45 12.31 -6.15 6.73
N ALA A 46 13.35 -5.36 6.52
CA ALA A 46 13.42 -3.98 6.98
C ALA A 46 12.43 -3.08 6.23
N VAL A 47 11.98 -2.04 6.94
CA VAL A 47 11.22 -0.94 6.34
C VAL A 47 12.08 -0.25 5.29
N ALA A 48 11.52 0.04 4.12
CA ALA A 48 12.23 0.70 3.02
C ALA A 48 11.47 1.93 2.51
N GLY A 49 12.23 2.91 2.01
CA GLY A 49 11.69 4.19 1.55
C GLY A 49 11.36 5.15 2.70
N GLU A 50 10.42 6.06 2.46
CA GLU A 50 10.09 7.17 3.38
C GLU A 50 9.72 6.71 4.80
N ALA A 51 9.04 5.57 4.94
CA ALA A 51 8.60 5.03 6.24
C ALA A 51 9.75 4.66 7.18
N ALA A 52 10.95 4.38 6.64
CA ALA A 52 12.12 4.03 7.44
C ALA A 52 12.54 5.20 8.36
N THR A 53 12.31 6.44 7.91
CA THR A 53 12.64 7.67 8.63
C THR A 53 11.42 8.40 9.18
N ASP A 54 10.23 7.81 9.09
CA ASP A 54 8.98 8.44 9.50
C ASP A 54 8.68 8.20 10.99
N ASP A 55 8.73 9.24 11.81
CA ASP A 55 8.69 9.09 13.28
C ASP A 55 7.38 8.49 13.80
N ASP A 56 6.26 8.66 13.09
CA ASP A 56 4.96 8.13 13.50
C ASP A 56 4.61 6.76 12.87
N PHE A 57 5.46 6.25 11.96
CA PHE A 57 5.47 4.86 11.52
C PHE A 57 6.27 3.98 12.48
N THR A 58 5.59 3.18 13.30
CA THR A 58 6.18 2.43 14.41
C THR A 58 5.69 0.98 14.48
N GLY A 59 6.24 0.20 15.40
CA GLY A 59 5.77 -1.15 15.70
C GLY A 59 4.31 -1.16 16.13
N GLY A 60 3.42 -1.64 15.26
CA GLY A 60 1.99 -1.77 15.52
C GLY A 60 1.10 -0.69 14.89
N GLY A 61 1.65 0.30 14.19
CA GLY A 61 0.82 1.31 13.54
C GLY A 61 1.56 2.43 12.82
N ASP A 62 0.77 3.29 12.20
CA ASP A 62 1.17 4.50 11.49
C ASP A 62 0.12 5.58 11.75
N THR A 63 0.53 6.85 11.88
CA THR A 63 -0.39 7.98 12.12
C THR A 63 -0.56 8.81 10.85
N VAL A 64 -1.72 8.69 10.22
CA VAL A 64 -2.00 9.41 8.97
C VAL A 64 -2.86 10.64 9.22
N ARG A 65 -2.42 11.81 8.73
CA ARG A 65 -3.19 13.06 8.80
C ARG A 65 -3.89 13.38 7.46
N TYR A 66 -5.19 13.60 7.53
CA TYR A 66 -5.99 14.12 6.42
C TYR A 66 -6.41 15.56 6.70
N ILE A 67 -6.27 16.43 5.71
CA ILE A 67 -6.78 17.80 5.73
C ILE A 67 -7.75 17.93 4.56
N VAL A 68 -9.00 18.22 4.87
CA VAL A 68 -10.08 18.30 3.89
C VAL A 68 -10.66 19.71 3.93
N ASN A 69 -10.73 20.37 2.78
CA ASN A 69 -11.41 21.64 2.66
C ASN A 69 -12.91 21.41 2.60
N LEU A 70 -13.66 22.07 3.48
CA LEU A 70 -15.11 21.91 3.57
C LEU A 70 -15.82 23.01 2.77
N PRO A 71 -16.94 22.70 2.11
CA PRO A 71 -17.65 23.66 1.27
C PRO A 71 -18.39 24.73 2.07
N ALA A 72 -18.73 24.46 3.34
CA ALA A 72 -19.45 25.37 4.23
C ALA A 72 -19.20 25.02 5.71
N SER A 73 -19.63 25.89 6.60
CA SER A 73 -19.77 25.60 8.02
C SER A 73 -20.92 24.61 8.25
N GLY A 74 -20.79 23.72 9.22
CA GLY A 74 -21.83 22.74 9.52
C GLY A 74 -21.32 21.46 10.17
N LYS A 75 -22.22 20.47 10.23
CA LYS A 75 -21.93 19.14 10.74
C LYS A 75 -21.57 18.19 9.60
N TYR A 76 -20.52 17.41 9.81
CA TYR A 76 -20.01 16.44 8.86
C TYR A 76 -19.81 15.10 9.53
N ASP A 77 -20.32 14.04 8.91
CA ASP A 77 -19.96 12.67 9.25
C ASP A 77 -18.70 12.29 8.46
N VAL A 78 -17.60 12.09 9.17
CA VAL A 78 -16.33 11.66 8.59
C VAL A 78 -16.15 10.19 8.89
N THR A 79 -16.01 9.38 7.85
CA THR A 79 -15.69 7.95 7.96
C THR A 79 -14.32 7.68 7.37
N VAL A 80 -13.49 6.96 8.11
CA VAL A 80 -12.18 6.50 7.68
C VAL A 80 -12.16 4.99 7.68
N GLU A 81 -11.75 4.40 6.57
CA GLU A 81 -11.72 2.96 6.34
C GLU A 81 -10.30 2.50 6.03
N LEU A 82 -9.87 1.42 6.68
CA LEU A 82 -8.68 0.67 6.28
C LEU A 82 -9.12 -0.47 5.37
N LEU A 83 -8.60 -0.47 4.15
CA LEU A 83 -9.00 -1.36 3.08
C LEU A 83 -7.85 -2.29 2.68
N TYR A 84 -8.17 -3.53 2.34
CA TYR A 84 -7.24 -4.53 1.86
C TYR A 84 -7.57 -4.99 0.45
N GLN A 85 -6.53 -5.14 -0.38
CA GLN A 85 -6.61 -5.79 -1.68
C GLN A 85 -5.53 -6.86 -1.77
N SER A 86 -5.90 -8.03 -2.29
CA SER A 86 -4.99 -9.17 -2.45
C SER A 86 -3.96 -8.96 -3.56
N ILE A 87 -4.23 -8.05 -4.50
CA ILE A 87 -3.38 -7.75 -5.64
C ILE A 87 -3.19 -6.24 -5.78
N GLY A 88 -1.93 -5.81 -5.75
CA GLY A 88 -1.57 -4.42 -6.03
C GLY A 88 -1.78 -4.08 -7.51
N TYR A 89 -2.24 -2.87 -7.79
CA TYR A 89 -2.45 -2.37 -9.15
C TYR A 89 -1.26 -2.64 -10.07
N ARG A 90 -0.05 -2.35 -9.59
CA ARG A 90 1.18 -2.49 -10.36
C ARG A 90 1.51 -3.94 -10.73
N TRP A 91 1.16 -4.90 -9.86
CA TRP A 91 1.39 -6.32 -10.13
C TRP A 91 0.59 -6.78 -11.35
N ALA A 92 -0.68 -6.37 -11.44
CA ALA A 92 -1.50 -6.58 -12.62
C ALA A 92 -0.97 -5.84 -13.85
N GLN A 93 -0.44 -4.62 -13.70
CA GLN A 93 0.14 -3.87 -14.83
C GLN A 93 1.38 -4.54 -15.41
N ASN A 94 2.27 -5.08 -14.58
CA ASN A 94 3.51 -5.69 -15.04
C ASN A 94 3.25 -6.93 -15.91
N LEU A 95 2.14 -7.65 -15.68
CA LEU A 95 1.74 -8.78 -16.53
C LEU A 95 1.32 -8.38 -17.95
N ARG A 96 1.05 -7.08 -18.21
CA ARG A 96 0.80 -6.57 -19.57
C ARG A 96 2.09 -6.32 -20.36
N GLY A 97 3.24 -6.40 -19.71
CA GLY A 97 4.56 -6.17 -20.30
C GLY A 97 5.10 -7.34 -21.11
N PHE A 98 6.31 -7.19 -21.62
CA PHE A 98 7.00 -8.24 -22.39
C PHE A 98 7.80 -9.17 -21.46
N PRO A 99 7.77 -10.51 -21.66
CA PRO A 99 6.92 -11.21 -22.63
C PRO A 99 5.47 -11.27 -22.16
N PHE A 100 4.54 -10.99 -23.08
CA PHE A 100 3.11 -11.17 -22.82
C PHE A 100 2.74 -12.61 -23.16
N THR A 101 2.51 -13.45 -22.16
CA THR A 101 2.22 -14.89 -22.33
C THR A 101 0.73 -15.18 -22.32
N ALA A 102 0.33 -16.37 -22.77
CA ALA A 102 -1.06 -16.82 -22.73
C ALA A 102 -1.61 -16.91 -21.29
N GLU A 103 -0.76 -17.25 -20.32
CA GLU A 103 -1.09 -17.26 -18.90
C GLU A 103 -1.33 -15.85 -18.36
N ALA A 104 -0.51 -14.88 -18.77
CA ALA A 104 -0.68 -13.48 -18.40
C ALA A 104 -2.00 -12.93 -18.96
N GLU A 105 -2.32 -13.24 -20.22
CA GLU A 105 -3.60 -12.91 -20.84
C GLU A 105 -4.78 -13.53 -20.08
N SER A 106 -4.71 -14.84 -19.81
CA SER A 106 -5.75 -15.58 -19.09
C SER A 106 -5.99 -15.00 -17.70
N PHE A 107 -4.94 -14.71 -16.95
CA PHE A 107 -5.02 -14.10 -15.63
C PHE A 107 -5.66 -12.70 -15.68
N LEU A 108 -5.26 -11.86 -16.65
CA LEU A 108 -5.81 -10.52 -16.78
C LEU A 108 -7.29 -10.53 -17.17
N GLU A 109 -7.75 -11.50 -17.96
CA GLU A 109 -9.18 -11.69 -18.24
C GLU A 109 -9.94 -12.12 -16.99
N MET A 110 -9.43 -13.06 -16.20
CA MET A 110 -10.02 -13.42 -14.91
C MET A 110 -10.12 -12.21 -13.98
N LEU A 111 -9.06 -11.41 -13.95
CA LEU A 111 -8.97 -10.22 -13.11
C LEU A 111 -10.00 -9.15 -13.53
N LYS A 112 -10.24 -8.94 -14.83
CA LYS A 112 -11.26 -8.02 -15.34
C LYS A 112 -12.69 -8.42 -14.93
N GLN A 113 -12.95 -9.72 -14.84
CA GLN A 113 -14.27 -10.25 -14.44
C GLN A 113 -14.46 -10.29 -12.92
N THR A 114 -13.40 -10.04 -12.15
CA THR A 114 -13.45 -10.02 -10.69
C THR A 114 -13.73 -8.59 -10.21
N PRO A 115 -14.78 -8.35 -9.41
CA PRO A 115 -14.99 -7.05 -8.79
C PRO A 115 -13.75 -6.65 -7.97
N PHE A 116 -13.14 -5.51 -8.28
CA PHE A 116 -11.99 -4.96 -7.56
C PHE A 116 -12.39 -4.29 -6.22
N THR A 117 -13.44 -4.80 -5.59
CA THR A 117 -13.95 -4.28 -4.32
C THR A 117 -12.97 -4.66 -3.21
N PRO A 118 -12.32 -3.69 -2.54
CA PRO A 118 -11.43 -4.00 -1.44
C PRO A 118 -12.21 -4.57 -0.25
N ALA A 119 -11.54 -5.40 0.54
CA ALA A 119 -12.09 -5.88 1.81
C ALA A 119 -11.89 -4.82 2.89
N LEU A 120 -12.95 -4.48 3.62
CA LEU A 120 -12.86 -3.62 4.80
C LEU A 120 -12.16 -4.37 5.94
N ILE A 121 -11.07 -3.80 6.45
CA ILE A 121 -10.31 -4.34 7.59
C ILE A 121 -10.73 -3.66 8.90
N GLY A 122 -11.01 -2.36 8.84
CA GLY A 122 -11.43 -1.59 10.00
C GLY A 122 -12.01 -0.25 9.58
N GLN A 123 -12.86 0.31 10.44
CA GLN A 123 -13.53 1.58 10.19
C GLN A 123 -13.67 2.37 11.49
N VAL A 124 -13.59 3.69 11.37
CA VAL A 124 -14.04 4.63 12.41
C VAL A 124 -14.89 5.72 11.77
N SER A 125 -15.94 6.14 12.45
CA SER A 125 -16.79 7.26 12.04
C SER A 125 -16.87 8.28 13.17
N LEU A 126 -16.83 9.56 12.82
CA LEU A 126 -16.94 10.67 13.77
C LEU A 126 -17.79 11.80 13.19
N GLU A 127 -18.59 12.45 14.04
CA GLU A 127 -19.27 13.70 13.71
C GLU A 127 -18.32 14.87 14.03
N VAL A 128 -18.08 15.73 13.06
CA VAL A 128 -17.28 16.95 13.22
C VAL A 128 -18.18 18.15 12.97
N SER A 129 -18.24 19.07 13.93
CA SER A 129 -18.88 20.36 13.75
C SER A 129 -17.82 21.41 13.42
N GLN A 130 -17.97 22.09 12.28
CA GLN A 130 -17.09 23.17 11.86
C GLN A 130 -17.86 24.50 11.89
N PRO A 131 -17.31 25.53 12.56
CA PRO A 131 -17.98 26.80 12.79
C PRO A 131 -18.21 27.59 11.51
#